data_AF-A0AAE0LS93-F1
#
_entry.id   AF-A0AAE0LS93-F1
#
_cell.length_a   1.000
_cell.length_b   1.000
_cell.length_c   1.000
_cell.angle_alpha   90.00
_cell.angle_beta   90.00
_cell.angle_gamma   90.00
#
_symmetry.space_group_name_H-M   'P 1'
#
loop_
_entity.id
_entity.type
_entity.pdbx_description
1 polymer ?
#
loop_
_entity_poly.entity_id
_entity_poly.type
_entity_poly.pdbx_seq_one_letter_code
_entity_poly.pdbx_strand_id
1 'polypeptide(L)'
;MPFRIRLPHPKWPSQWPVPRYLSVIPLPAAQLISLLILVNGLVWVAAGILLHYNPKLISPAVLSYTLGLRHALDADHISAIDLTTRRLIAAGQRPVAVGTFFSLGHSTVVVVTCVVVAATAGALRERFEDFQRVGGIIGTSVSAAFLLLLCVGNGWVLWRLVRRVRVVVEEQRVARERGGGEGFVDGAGEGPGGEEGGVDVATGQQGLQLEGPGFLATVFRRVFKMVDRPWKMLPLGILFGLGFDTSSEIAILGIASIQAAQGTSMWVILIFPALFTAGMCLLDTTDGALMMALYTSKAFSRDVVAILYYSIVLTGITVFVSAFIGIIQVLSLIDHVAEPDGSFWEGVGAIGDYYDIIGGCICGLFLLVGVGSVLVYRPWRRRMDKKADRRAAASSEPQSPDPLLPQNEARPPSYGAADTEPRDKKPDAVTTTPV
;
A
#
# COMPACT_ATOMS: atom_id res chain seq x y z
N MET A 1 20.56 6.15 -51.17
CA MET A 1 20.94 5.11 -50.18
C MET A 1 21.51 5.79 -48.94
N PRO A 2 20.83 5.80 -47.78
CA PRO A 2 21.39 6.43 -46.58
C PRO A 2 22.25 5.43 -45.80
N PHE A 3 23.53 5.76 -45.65
CA PHE A 3 24.51 5.04 -44.83
C PHE A 3 24.12 5.13 -43.34
N ARG A 4 23.80 3.99 -42.72
CA ARG A 4 23.62 3.87 -41.26
C ARG A 4 24.91 3.34 -40.64
N ILE A 5 25.69 4.22 -40.02
CA ILE A 5 26.87 3.86 -39.24
C ILE A 5 26.38 3.22 -37.93
N ARG A 6 26.59 1.91 -37.76
CA ARG A 6 26.40 1.22 -36.47
C ARG A 6 27.65 1.44 -35.63
N LEU A 7 27.53 2.23 -34.56
CA LEU A 7 28.53 2.27 -33.50
C LEU A 7 28.46 0.96 -32.68
N PRO A 8 29.59 0.35 -32.32
CA PRO A 8 29.61 -0.85 -31.48
C PRO A 8 29.18 -0.52 -30.05
N HIS A 9 28.17 -1.24 -29.53
CA HIS A 9 27.77 -1.15 -28.13
C HIS A 9 28.90 -1.66 -27.22
N PRO A 10 29.33 -0.92 -26.19
CA PRO A 10 30.28 -1.40 -25.21
C PRO A 10 29.68 -2.59 -24.44
N LYS A 11 30.37 -3.73 -24.48
CA LYS A 11 30.01 -4.94 -23.74
C LYS A 11 30.42 -4.76 -22.29
N TRP A 12 29.53 -4.21 -21.47
CA TRP A 12 29.68 -4.25 -20.02
C TRP A 12 29.55 -5.70 -19.54
N PRO A 13 30.47 -6.22 -18.71
CA PRO A 13 30.33 -7.56 -18.14
C PRO A 13 29.08 -7.61 -17.26
N SER A 14 28.07 -8.35 -17.72
CA SER A 14 26.68 -8.27 -17.22
C SER A 14 26.38 -9.16 -16.01
N GLN A 15 27.38 -9.68 -15.30
CA GLN A 15 27.14 -10.65 -14.23
C GLN A 15 28.10 -10.41 -13.07
N TRP A 16 27.79 -9.41 -12.25
CA TRP A 16 28.28 -9.40 -10.87
C TRP A 16 27.49 -10.47 -10.10
N PRO A 17 28.15 -11.40 -9.38
CA PRO A 17 27.44 -12.41 -8.60
C PRO A 17 26.77 -11.71 -7.41
N VAL A 18 25.51 -11.30 -7.59
CA VAL A 18 24.69 -10.78 -6.50
C VAL A 18 24.38 -11.95 -5.57
N PRO A 19 24.77 -11.89 -4.28
CA PRO A 19 24.46 -12.96 -3.33
C PRO A 19 22.95 -13.18 -3.26
N ARG A 20 22.54 -14.44 -3.10
CA ARG A 20 21.14 -14.92 -3.20
C ARG A 20 20.14 -14.24 -2.24
N TYR A 21 20.63 -13.49 -1.26
CA TYR A 21 19.81 -12.67 -0.35
C TYR A 21 19.40 -11.30 -0.96
N LEU A 22 20.17 -10.77 -1.92
CA LEU A 22 19.85 -9.53 -2.64
C LEU A 22 18.82 -9.73 -3.76
N SER A 23 18.49 -10.98 -4.14
CA SER A 23 17.48 -11.24 -5.19
C SER A 23 16.04 -10.98 -4.76
N VAL A 24 15.82 -10.62 -3.49
CA VAL A 24 14.51 -10.24 -2.94
C VAL A 24 14.17 -8.79 -3.28
N ILE A 25 15.19 -7.92 -3.39
CA ILE A 25 15.01 -6.50 -3.71
C ILE A 25 15.13 -6.31 -5.23
N PRO A 26 14.13 -5.70 -5.88
CA PRO A 26 14.19 -5.41 -7.30
C PRO A 26 15.34 -4.44 -7.62
N LEU A 27 16.07 -4.70 -8.72
CA LEU A 27 17.27 -3.95 -9.12
C LEU A 27 17.12 -2.41 -9.06
N PRO A 28 16.01 -1.79 -9.52
CA PRO A 28 15.85 -0.34 -9.43
C PRO A 28 15.80 0.19 -7.99
N ALA A 29 15.25 -0.60 -7.05
CA ALA A 29 15.20 -0.22 -5.63
C ALA A 29 16.59 -0.32 -5.00
N ALA A 30 17.34 -1.38 -5.31
CA ALA A 30 18.72 -1.54 -4.83
C ALA A 30 19.64 -0.42 -5.37
N GLN A 31 19.47 -0.02 -6.63
CA GLN A 31 20.20 1.12 -7.22
C GLN A 31 19.88 2.43 -6.50
N LEU A 32 18.61 2.69 -6.21
CA LEU A 32 18.19 3.89 -5.50
C LEU A 32 18.73 3.93 -4.07
N ILE A 33 18.62 2.83 -3.32
CA ILE A 33 19.19 2.72 -1.96
C ILE A 33 20.71 2.92 -2.00
N SER A 34 21.41 2.30 -2.96
CA SER A 34 22.86 2.46 -3.10
C SER A 34 23.26 3.89 -3.39
N LEU A 35 22.53 4.57 -4.28
CA LEU A 35 22.71 6.00 -4.55
C LEU A 35 22.49 6.83 -3.27
N LEU A 36 21.46 6.50 -2.49
CA LEU A 36 21.12 7.23 -1.28
C LEU A 36 22.14 7.03 -0.14
N ILE A 37 22.71 5.83 -0.04
CA ILE A 37 23.84 5.53 0.85
C ILE A 37 25.06 6.35 0.43
N LEU A 38 25.36 6.43 -0.87
CA LEU A 38 26.45 7.25 -1.38
C LEU A 38 26.24 8.74 -1.10
N VAL A 39 25.02 9.26 -1.31
CA VAL A 39 24.66 10.63 -0.96
C VAL A 39 24.81 10.87 0.54
N ASN A 40 24.34 9.94 1.38
CA ASN A 40 24.54 10.01 2.83
C ASN A 40 26.03 10.07 3.20
N GLY A 41 26.86 9.25 2.56
CA GLY A 41 28.32 9.29 2.73
C GLY A 41 28.91 10.66 2.38
N LEU A 42 28.49 11.25 1.26
CA LEU A 42 28.93 12.59 0.86
C LEU A 42 28.48 13.68 1.85
N VAL A 43 27.23 13.61 2.33
CA VAL A 43 26.71 14.54 3.36
C VAL A 43 27.52 14.42 4.65
N TRP A 44 27.83 13.20 5.10
CA TRP A 44 28.66 12.97 6.29
C TRP A 44 30.11 13.39 6.12
N VAL A 45 30.69 13.26 4.92
CA VAL A 45 32.03 13.79 4.61
C VAL A 45 32.03 15.31 4.67
N ALA A 46 31.07 15.97 4.02
CA ALA A 46 30.92 17.42 4.09
C ALA A 46 30.70 17.91 5.54
N ALA A 47 29.87 17.18 6.29
CA ALA A 47 29.66 17.42 7.71
C ALA A 47 30.96 17.26 8.51
N GLY A 48 31.71 16.19 8.30
CA GLY A 48 32.98 15.94 8.98
C GLY A 48 34.01 17.04 8.74
N ILE A 49 34.10 17.55 7.51
CA ILE A 49 34.97 18.70 7.18
C ILE A 49 34.54 19.93 7.97
N LEU A 50 33.24 20.25 8.02
CA LEU A 50 32.74 21.43 8.73
C LEU A 50 32.87 21.32 10.26
N LEU A 51 32.60 20.13 10.79
CA LEU A 51 32.66 19.80 12.21
C LEU A 51 34.09 19.75 12.74
N HIS A 52 35.08 19.44 11.88
CA HIS A 52 36.49 19.55 12.24
C HIS A 52 36.85 20.97 12.69
N TYR A 53 36.31 21.99 12.02
CA TYR A 53 36.49 23.39 12.40
C TYR A 53 35.54 23.86 13.50
N ASN A 54 34.45 23.13 13.77
CA ASN A 54 33.44 23.48 14.76
C ASN A 54 33.11 22.30 15.71
N PRO A 55 34.04 21.85 16.58
CA PRO A 55 33.86 20.63 17.38
C PRO A 55 32.65 20.66 18.31
N LYS A 56 32.22 21.85 18.75
CA LYS A 56 31.03 22.05 19.59
C LYS A 56 29.74 21.61 18.90
N LEU A 57 29.73 21.54 17.56
CA LEU A 57 28.56 21.20 16.77
C LEU A 57 28.44 19.70 16.46
N ILE A 58 29.40 18.87 16.90
CA ILE A 58 29.37 17.42 16.64
C ILE A 58 28.13 16.77 17.28
N SER A 59 27.88 17.06 18.55
CA SER A 59 26.71 16.52 19.25
C SER A 59 25.38 16.92 18.58
N PRO A 60 25.10 18.22 18.32
CA PRO A 60 23.86 18.58 17.65
C PRO A 60 23.77 18.03 16.22
N ALA A 61 24.88 17.90 15.49
CA ALA A 61 24.87 17.29 14.15
C ALA A 61 24.49 15.80 14.17
N VAL A 62 25.08 15.01 15.07
CA VAL A 62 24.71 13.60 15.26
C VAL A 62 23.25 13.50 15.70
N LEU A 63 22.82 14.36 16.64
CA LEU A 63 21.43 14.40 17.08
C LEU A 63 20.48 14.72 15.93
N SER A 64 20.76 15.71 15.08
CA SER A 64 19.94 16.03 13.92
C SER A 64 19.80 14.86 12.95
N TYR A 65 20.87 14.09 12.71
CA TYR A 65 20.79 12.88 11.89
C TYR A 65 19.89 11.82 12.54
N THR A 66 20.06 11.55 13.83
CA THR A 66 19.22 10.59 14.56
C THR A 66 17.76 11.03 14.68
N LEU A 67 17.50 12.34 14.81
CA LEU A 67 16.15 12.89 14.78
C LEU A 67 15.51 12.69 13.42
N GLY A 68 16.26 12.87 12.33
CA GLY A 68 15.78 12.56 10.97
C GLY A 68 15.44 11.08 10.78
N LEU A 69 16.28 10.19 11.31
CA LEU A 69 15.99 8.76 11.33
C LEU A 69 14.74 8.43 12.17
N ARG A 70 14.64 9.01 13.37
CA ARG A 70 13.49 8.83 14.27
C ARG A 70 12.20 9.31 13.61
N HIS A 71 12.24 10.48 12.99
CA HIS A 71 11.09 11.09 12.31
C HIS A 71 10.59 10.23 11.15
N ALA A 72 11.48 9.61 10.37
CA ALA A 72 11.05 8.68 9.32
C ALA A 72 10.27 7.45 9.85
N LEU A 73 10.38 7.16 11.16
CA LEU A 73 9.60 6.11 11.81
C LEU A 73 8.25 6.62 12.33
N ASP A 74 7.88 7.87 12.08
CA ASP A 74 6.57 8.39 12.45
C ASP A 74 5.48 7.64 11.68
N ALA A 75 4.39 7.35 12.39
CA ALA A 75 3.41 6.40 11.92
C ALA A 75 2.63 6.89 10.68
N ASP A 76 2.51 8.20 10.50
CA ASP A 76 1.89 8.85 9.36
C ASP A 76 2.78 8.82 8.11
N HIS A 77 4.10 8.98 8.26
CA HIS A 77 5.11 8.79 7.20
C HIS A 77 5.01 7.37 6.63
N ILE A 78 5.18 6.37 7.49
CA ILE A 78 5.09 4.94 7.12
C ILE A 78 3.74 4.66 6.45
N SER A 79 2.63 5.10 7.08
CA SER A 79 1.30 4.86 6.54
C SER A 79 1.08 5.49 5.17
N ALA A 80 1.53 6.73 4.96
CA ALA A 80 1.35 7.44 3.68
C ALA A 80 2.20 6.82 2.55
N ILE A 81 3.47 6.51 2.84
CA ILE A 81 4.41 5.88 1.90
C ILE A 81 3.89 4.50 1.49
N ASP A 82 3.54 3.68 2.47
CA ASP A 82 3.10 2.31 2.26
C ASP A 82 1.79 2.24 1.46
N LEU A 83 0.77 3.00 1.89
CA LEU A 83 -0.54 3.01 1.26
C LEU A 83 -0.49 3.50 -0.20
N THR A 84 0.38 4.48 -0.46
CA THR A 84 0.65 4.95 -1.82
C THR A 84 1.42 3.94 -2.64
N THR A 85 2.48 3.36 -2.08
CA THR A 85 3.32 2.34 -2.73
C THR A 85 2.47 1.17 -3.21
N ARG A 86 1.59 0.65 -2.34
CA ARG A 86 0.65 -0.42 -2.69
C ARG A 86 -0.28 -0.05 -3.83
N ARG A 87 -0.86 1.14 -3.73
CA ARG A 87 -1.79 1.61 -4.76
C ARG A 87 -1.10 1.72 -6.11
N LEU A 88 0.12 2.24 -6.16
CA LEU A 88 0.90 2.36 -7.39
C LEU A 88 1.30 0.99 -7.94
N ILE A 89 1.65 0.02 -7.07
CA ILE A 89 1.87 -1.38 -7.47
C ILE A 89 0.58 -1.99 -8.05
N ALA A 90 -0.57 -1.76 -7.42
CA ALA A 90 -1.87 -2.23 -7.92
C ALA A 90 -2.26 -1.60 -9.26
N ALA A 91 -1.76 -0.39 -9.55
CA ALA A 91 -1.89 0.27 -10.85
C ALA A 91 -0.85 -0.21 -11.89
N GLY A 92 -0.04 -1.23 -11.57
CA GLY A 92 0.98 -1.78 -12.47
C GLY A 92 2.27 -0.97 -12.56
N GLN A 93 2.48 -0.01 -11.67
CA GLN A 93 3.71 0.78 -11.64
C GLN A 93 4.78 0.12 -10.76
N ARG A 94 6.04 0.56 -10.90
CA ARG A 94 7.18 0.19 -10.05
C ARG A 94 7.63 1.40 -9.23
N PRO A 95 6.96 1.73 -8.12
CA PRO A 95 7.07 3.01 -7.45
C PRO A 95 8.26 3.08 -6.46
N VAL A 96 9.48 2.89 -6.94
CA VAL A 96 10.68 2.83 -6.07
C VAL A 96 11.00 4.13 -5.33
N ALA A 97 10.63 5.28 -5.88
CA ALA A 97 11.01 6.59 -5.36
C ALA A 97 9.93 7.28 -4.49
N VAL A 98 8.86 6.56 -4.10
CA VAL A 98 7.75 7.13 -3.32
C VAL A 98 8.24 7.74 -2.01
N GLY A 99 8.99 6.97 -1.21
CA GLY A 99 9.57 7.43 0.05
C GLY A 99 10.52 8.62 -0.16
N THR A 100 11.41 8.55 -1.16
CA THR A 100 12.35 9.63 -1.47
C THR A 100 11.67 10.96 -1.80
N PHE A 101 10.63 10.94 -2.64
CA PHE A 101 9.93 12.17 -2.98
C PHE A 101 9.12 12.69 -1.79
N PHE A 102 8.51 11.81 -1.00
CA PHE A 102 7.81 12.20 0.21
C PHE A 102 8.73 12.90 1.22
N SER A 103 9.85 12.26 1.56
CA SER A 103 10.82 12.78 2.52
C SER A 103 11.48 14.07 2.06
N LEU A 104 11.77 14.23 0.76
CA LEU A 104 12.29 15.48 0.19
C LEU A 104 11.27 16.61 0.27
N GLY A 105 9.99 16.30 0.08
CA GLY A 105 8.90 17.26 0.22
C GLY A 105 8.78 17.76 1.65
N HIS A 106 8.71 16.82 2.60
CA HIS A 106 8.66 17.14 4.03
C HIS A 106 9.89 17.94 4.46
N SER A 107 11.08 17.46 4.10
CA SER A 107 12.35 18.12 4.39
C SER A 107 12.46 19.53 3.81
N THR A 108 11.75 19.85 2.73
CA THR A 108 11.74 21.21 2.18
C THR A 108 11.17 22.19 3.21
N VAL A 109 10.12 21.80 3.92
CA VAL A 109 9.54 22.63 4.99
C VAL A 109 10.52 22.75 6.15
N VAL A 110 11.09 21.64 6.61
CA VAL A 110 12.09 21.61 7.70
C VAL A 110 13.31 22.50 7.41
N VAL A 111 13.83 22.47 6.17
CA VAL A 111 14.95 23.34 5.76
C VAL A 111 14.53 24.81 5.78
N VAL A 112 13.38 25.14 5.19
CA VAL A 112 12.87 26.52 5.15
C VAL A 112 12.63 27.05 6.56
N THR A 113 12.04 26.25 7.45
CA THR A 113 11.72 26.65 8.81
C THR A 113 12.98 26.78 9.65
N CYS A 114 13.97 25.89 9.48
CA CYS A 114 15.29 26.05 10.08
C CYS A 114 15.95 27.37 9.68
N VAL A 115 15.89 27.74 8.40
CA VAL A 115 16.42 29.03 7.90
C VAL A 115 15.68 30.20 8.53
N VAL A 116 14.35 30.16 8.55
CA VAL A 116 13.52 31.23 9.13
C VAL A 116 13.83 31.39 10.63
N VAL A 117 13.88 30.31 11.38
CA VAL A 117 14.18 30.31 12.83
C VAL A 117 15.59 30.82 13.08
N ALA A 118 16.57 30.35 12.32
CA ALA A 118 17.95 30.78 12.48
C ALA A 118 18.15 32.27 12.11
N ALA A 119 17.44 32.76 11.10
CA ALA A 119 17.52 34.16 10.66
C ALA A 119 16.86 35.13 11.66
N THR A 120 15.85 34.65 12.38
CA THR A 120 15.02 35.49 13.26
C THR A 120 15.47 35.45 14.72
N ALA A 121 16.52 34.70 15.06
CA ALA A 121 17.04 34.45 16.41
C ALA A 121 16.78 35.60 17.40
N GLY A 122 15.65 35.51 18.13
CA GLY A 122 15.22 36.42 19.19
C GLY A 122 14.18 37.50 18.80
N ALA A 123 14.05 37.89 17.53
CA ALA A 123 13.23 39.04 17.12
C ALA A 123 11.76 38.71 16.77
N LEU A 124 11.42 37.45 16.48
CA LEU A 124 10.08 37.03 16.01
C LEU A 124 9.51 35.80 16.73
N ARG A 125 9.77 35.64 18.04
CA ARG A 125 9.32 34.46 18.80
C ARG A 125 7.79 34.27 18.76
N GLU A 126 7.03 35.35 18.96
CA GLU A 126 5.55 35.31 18.92
C GLU A 126 5.00 34.94 17.53
N ARG A 127 5.56 35.51 16.46
CA ARG A 127 5.16 35.21 15.07
C ARG A 127 5.46 33.77 14.67
N PHE A 128 6.50 33.19 15.28
CA PHE A 128 6.88 31.81 15.03
C PHE A 128 5.92 30.83 15.70
N GLU A 129 5.49 31.10 16.94
CA GLU A 129 4.48 30.29 17.64
C GLU A 129 3.14 30.29 16.88
N ASP A 130 2.69 31.44 16.36
CA ASP A 130 1.52 31.52 15.49
C ASP A 130 1.68 30.69 14.20
N PHE A 131 2.85 30.77 13.57
CA PHE A 131 3.14 30.03 12.35
C PHE A 131 3.17 28.52 12.60
N GLN A 132 3.74 28.07 13.71
CA GLN A 132 3.74 26.65 14.11
C GLN A 132 2.32 26.16 14.36
N ARG A 133 1.47 26.93 15.07
CA ARG A 133 0.09 26.54 15.32
C ARG A 133 -0.72 26.43 14.03
N VAL A 134 -0.64 27.42 13.15
CA VAL A 134 -1.37 27.43 11.87
C VAL A 134 -0.85 26.34 10.95
N GLY A 135 0.47 26.22 10.84
CA GLY A 135 1.13 25.15 10.10
C GLY A 135 0.63 23.79 10.58
N GLY A 136 0.63 23.57 11.89
CA GLY A 136 0.24 22.29 12.47
C GLY A 136 -1.19 21.91 12.14
N ILE A 137 -2.15 22.81 12.40
CA ILE A 137 -3.56 22.58 12.03
C ILE A 137 -3.70 22.23 10.53
N ILE A 138 -2.98 22.92 9.65
CA ILE A 138 -3.02 22.62 8.20
C ILE A 138 -2.41 21.24 7.92
N GLY A 139 -1.23 20.94 8.47
CA GLY A 139 -0.52 19.69 8.23
C GLY A 139 -1.26 18.48 8.76
N THR A 140 -1.69 18.48 10.04
CA THR A 140 -2.45 17.38 10.63
C THR A 140 -3.82 17.21 9.98
N SER A 141 -4.53 18.29 9.61
CA SER A 141 -5.82 18.16 8.92
C SER A 141 -5.68 17.55 7.53
N VAL A 142 -4.67 17.98 6.75
CA VAL A 142 -4.41 17.43 5.41
C VAL A 142 -3.96 15.97 5.50
N SER A 143 -3.05 15.65 6.43
CA SER A 143 -2.59 14.28 6.63
C SER A 143 -3.73 13.37 7.08
N ALA A 144 -4.53 13.79 8.06
CA ALA A 144 -5.67 13.02 8.56
C ALA A 144 -6.69 12.77 7.43
N ALA A 145 -7.04 13.80 6.67
CA ALA A 145 -7.95 13.67 5.53
C ALA A 145 -7.39 12.71 4.47
N PHE A 146 -6.09 12.80 4.17
CA PHE A 146 -5.44 11.95 3.18
C PHE A 146 -5.40 10.48 3.60
N LEU A 147 -4.95 10.18 4.83
CA LEU A 147 -4.86 8.82 5.35
C LEU A 147 -6.24 8.18 5.48
N LEU A 148 -7.24 8.91 5.98
CA LEU A 148 -8.61 8.40 6.08
C LEU A 148 -9.21 8.14 4.70
N LEU A 149 -8.99 9.02 3.72
CA LEU A 149 -9.52 8.84 2.38
C LEU A 149 -8.90 7.62 1.69
N LEU A 150 -7.58 7.48 1.76
CA LEU A 150 -6.91 6.30 1.23
C LEU A 150 -7.29 5.03 2.02
N CYS A 151 -7.54 5.11 3.33
CA CYS A 151 -8.05 4.01 4.13
C CYS A 151 -9.39 3.51 3.60
N VAL A 152 -10.37 4.40 3.39
CA VAL A 152 -11.69 4.03 2.83
C VAL A 152 -11.53 3.47 1.41
N GLY A 153 -10.69 4.08 0.58
CA GLY A 153 -10.42 3.60 -0.78
C GLY A 153 -9.83 2.18 -0.80
N ASN A 154 -8.86 1.90 0.07
CA ASN A 154 -8.26 0.57 0.21
C ASN A 154 -9.22 -0.43 0.88
N GLY A 155 -10.10 0.01 1.78
CA GLY A 155 -11.18 -0.80 2.34
C GLY A 155 -12.18 -1.26 1.28
N TRP A 156 -12.51 -0.39 0.31
CA TRP A 156 -13.33 -0.76 -0.84
C TRP A 156 -12.65 -1.79 -1.74
N VAL A 157 -11.34 -1.62 -2.03
CA VAL A 157 -10.55 -2.60 -2.78
C VAL A 157 -10.51 -3.95 -2.05
N LEU A 158 -10.27 -3.94 -0.73
CA LEU A 158 -10.28 -5.13 0.11
C LEU A 158 -11.61 -5.88 0.03
N TRP A 159 -12.73 -5.18 0.14
CA TRP A 159 -14.06 -5.78 0.01
C TRP A 159 -14.26 -6.45 -1.35
N ARG A 160 -13.82 -5.82 -2.43
CA ARG A 160 -13.90 -6.38 -3.80
C ARG A 160 -12.99 -7.60 -3.96
N LEU A 161 -11.78 -7.59 -3.40
CA LEU A 161 -10.86 -8.73 -3.38
C LEU A 161 -11.44 -9.92 -2.62
N VAL A 162 -12.02 -9.69 -1.44
CA VAL A 162 -12.68 -10.73 -0.64
C VAL A 162 -13.85 -11.35 -1.39
N ARG A 163 -14.66 -10.55 -2.10
CA ARG A 163 -15.73 -11.08 -2.97
C ARG A 163 -15.17 -11.92 -4.12
N ARG A 164 -14.12 -11.46 -4.79
CA ARG A 164 -13.52 -12.18 -5.93
C ARG A 164 -12.91 -13.51 -5.53
N VAL A 165 -12.24 -13.59 -4.38
CA VAL A 165 -11.74 -14.88 -3.84
C VAL A 165 -12.86 -15.87 -3.66
N ARG A 166 -14.01 -15.44 -3.12
CA ARG A 166 -15.16 -16.34 -2.93
C ARG A 166 -15.66 -16.91 -4.26
N VAL A 167 -15.69 -16.09 -5.31
CA VAL A 167 -16.13 -16.52 -6.65
C VAL A 167 -15.10 -17.44 -7.30
N VAL A 168 -13.82 -17.07 -7.32
CA VAL A 168 -12.76 -17.88 -7.96
C VAL A 168 -12.60 -19.24 -7.28
N VAL A 169 -12.73 -19.30 -5.95
CA VAL A 169 -12.73 -20.56 -5.21
C VAL A 169 -13.91 -21.44 -5.62
N GLU A 170 -15.08 -20.85 -5.87
CA GLU A 170 -16.26 -21.60 -6.34
C GLU A 170 -16.13 -22.03 -7.81
N GLU A 171 -15.56 -21.20 -8.69
CA GLU A 171 -15.31 -21.54 -10.09
C GLU A 171 -14.31 -22.70 -10.25
N GLN A 172 -13.20 -22.66 -9.51
CA GLN A 172 -12.23 -23.76 -9.49
C GLN A 172 -12.84 -25.05 -8.96
N ARG A 173 -13.77 -24.93 -7.99
CA ARG A 173 -14.52 -26.06 -7.46
C ARG A 173 -15.43 -26.67 -8.53
N VAL A 174 -16.25 -25.88 -9.20
CA VAL A 174 -17.16 -26.37 -10.26
C VAL A 174 -16.38 -26.99 -11.43
N ALA A 175 -15.22 -26.42 -11.78
CA ALA A 175 -14.33 -26.99 -12.80
C ALA A 175 -13.77 -28.37 -12.38
N ARG A 176 -13.41 -28.54 -11.10
CA ARG A 176 -12.94 -29.82 -10.55
C ARG A 176 -14.05 -30.86 -10.49
N GLU A 177 -15.27 -30.45 -10.17
CA GLU A 177 -16.46 -31.33 -10.16
C GLU A 177 -16.85 -31.77 -11.59
N ARG A 178 -16.71 -30.91 -12.59
CA ARG A 178 -16.96 -31.24 -14.01
C ARG A 178 -15.85 -32.07 -14.67
N GLY A 179 -14.60 -31.90 -14.23
CA GLY A 179 -13.45 -32.64 -14.74
C GLY A 179 -13.25 -34.02 -14.10
N GLY A 180 -14.09 -34.41 -13.13
CA GLY A 180 -13.99 -35.69 -12.41
C GLY A 180 -14.42 -36.94 -13.17
N GLY A 181 -14.57 -36.87 -14.50
CA GLY A 181 -15.00 -37.97 -15.37
C GLY A 181 -13.89 -38.74 -16.10
N GLU A 182 -12.67 -38.19 -16.22
CA GLU A 182 -11.57 -38.88 -16.89
C GLU A 182 -10.27 -38.73 -16.09
N GLY A 183 -9.54 -39.85 -15.96
CA GLY A 183 -8.42 -40.01 -15.07
C GLY A 183 -7.33 -38.96 -15.22
N PHE A 184 -6.93 -38.39 -14.09
CA PHE A 184 -5.71 -37.61 -13.93
C PHE A 184 -4.49 -38.50 -14.20
N VAL A 185 -3.95 -38.45 -15.42
CA VAL A 185 -2.60 -38.91 -15.72
C VAL A 185 -1.63 -37.82 -15.27
N ASP A 186 -0.69 -38.18 -14.39
CA ASP A 186 0.46 -37.36 -14.02
C ASP A 186 1.23 -36.94 -15.29
N GLY A 187 0.96 -35.72 -15.77
CA GLY A 187 1.61 -35.11 -16.91
C GLY A 187 2.76 -34.22 -16.47
N ALA A 188 3.83 -34.83 -15.98
CA ALA A 188 5.16 -34.24 -16.15
C ALA A 188 5.50 -34.29 -17.64
N GLY A 189 5.13 -33.25 -18.38
CA GLY A 189 5.36 -33.11 -19.81
C GLY A 189 6.06 -31.80 -20.11
N GLU A 190 7.36 -31.87 -20.35
CA GLU A 190 8.13 -30.83 -21.03
C GLU A 190 7.51 -30.54 -22.40
N GLY A 191 7.24 -29.26 -22.67
CA GLY A 191 6.93 -28.73 -23.99
C GLY A 191 7.84 -27.52 -24.27
N PRO A 192 8.49 -27.42 -25.43
CA PRO A 192 9.54 -26.43 -25.68
C PRO A 192 8.95 -25.10 -26.14
N GLY A 193 9.39 -24.00 -25.52
CA GLY A 193 9.29 -22.64 -26.07
C GLY A 193 7.91 -21.98 -25.97
N GLY A 194 7.71 -21.23 -24.89
CA GLY A 194 6.59 -20.30 -24.73
C GLY A 194 6.79 -19.51 -23.44
N GLU A 195 7.09 -18.23 -23.60
CA GLU A 195 7.44 -17.22 -22.60
C GLU A 195 6.89 -17.45 -21.17
N GLU A 196 7.79 -17.40 -20.19
CA GLU A 196 7.50 -17.37 -18.75
C GLU A 196 6.64 -16.16 -18.38
N GLY A 197 5.33 -16.27 -18.60
CA GLY A 197 4.33 -15.31 -18.15
C GLY A 197 4.09 -15.45 -16.66
N GLY A 198 5.04 -14.99 -15.84
CA GLY A 198 4.83 -14.82 -14.41
C GLY A 198 3.60 -13.93 -14.16
N VAL A 199 2.56 -14.49 -13.55
CA VAL A 199 1.39 -13.70 -13.14
C VAL A 199 1.80 -12.85 -11.95
N ASP A 200 2.32 -11.65 -12.23
CA ASP A 200 2.61 -10.65 -11.21
C ASP A 200 1.32 -10.33 -10.44
N VAL A 201 1.39 -10.30 -9.10
CA VAL A 201 0.30 -9.90 -8.19
C VAL A 201 -0.31 -8.55 -8.61
N ALA A 202 0.54 -7.66 -9.16
CA ALA A 202 0.15 -6.39 -9.76
C ALA A 202 -0.81 -6.56 -10.95
N THR A 203 -0.60 -7.56 -11.81
CA THR A 203 -1.41 -7.84 -13.02
C THR A 203 -2.79 -8.41 -12.66
N GLY A 204 -2.92 -9.18 -11.58
CA GLY A 204 -4.23 -9.64 -11.09
C GLY A 204 -5.15 -8.50 -10.62
N GLN A 205 -4.56 -7.38 -10.22
CA GLN A 205 -5.23 -6.16 -9.75
C GLN A 205 -5.46 -5.14 -10.88
N GLN A 206 -4.70 -5.20 -11.99
CA GLN A 206 -4.92 -4.39 -13.20
C GLN A 206 -6.34 -4.55 -13.79
N GLY A 207 -6.94 -5.75 -13.66
CA GLY A 207 -8.32 -6.02 -14.09
C GLY A 207 -9.42 -5.55 -13.12
N LEU A 208 -9.06 -4.94 -11.99
CA LEU A 208 -10.00 -4.35 -11.02
C LEU A 208 -10.09 -2.83 -11.18
N GLN A 209 -9.95 -2.34 -12.42
CA GLN A 209 -10.23 -0.95 -12.76
C GLN A 209 -11.54 -0.51 -12.09
N LEU A 210 -11.50 0.72 -11.55
CA LEU A 210 -12.59 1.44 -10.91
C LEU A 210 -13.65 1.83 -11.97
N GLU A 211 -14.14 0.83 -12.69
CA GLU A 211 -15.33 0.89 -13.53
C GLU A 211 -16.52 0.50 -12.65
N GLY A 212 -16.96 1.46 -11.86
CA GLY A 212 -18.23 1.40 -11.16
C GLY A 212 -18.85 2.80 -11.23
N PRO A 213 -20.09 2.96 -11.70
CA PRO A 213 -20.77 4.25 -11.65
C PRO A 213 -21.09 4.57 -10.19
N GLY A 214 -20.62 5.70 -9.67
CA GLY A 214 -20.94 6.14 -8.31
C GLY A 214 -20.16 7.37 -7.85
N PHE A 215 -20.76 8.18 -6.97
CA PHE A 215 -20.15 9.38 -6.39
C PHE A 215 -18.81 9.08 -5.72
N LEU A 216 -18.74 8.00 -4.93
CA LEU A 216 -17.50 7.53 -4.29
C LEU A 216 -16.42 7.18 -5.32
N ALA A 217 -16.78 6.53 -6.42
CA ALA A 217 -15.83 6.19 -7.48
C ALA A 217 -15.23 7.46 -8.14
N THR A 218 -16.03 8.52 -8.29
CA THR A 218 -15.56 9.82 -8.81
C THR A 218 -14.60 10.52 -7.84
N VAL A 219 -14.94 10.56 -6.55
CA VAL A 219 -14.08 11.15 -5.51
C VAL A 219 -12.76 10.39 -5.41
N PHE A 220 -12.81 9.06 -5.33
CA PHE A 220 -11.61 8.23 -5.31
C PHE A 220 -10.76 8.41 -6.56
N ARG A 221 -11.37 8.45 -7.75
CA ARG A 221 -10.63 8.68 -9.00
C ARG A 221 -9.87 10.02 -8.98
N ARG A 222 -10.46 11.07 -8.39
CA ARG A 222 -9.80 12.38 -8.29
C ARG A 222 -8.62 12.37 -7.32
N VAL A 223 -8.80 11.78 -6.14
CA VAL A 223 -7.73 11.70 -5.13
C VAL A 223 -6.62 10.77 -5.60
N PHE A 224 -6.98 9.68 -6.28
CA PHE A 224 -6.03 8.78 -6.91
C PHE A 224 -5.23 9.47 -8.02
N LYS A 225 -5.84 10.39 -8.79
CA LYS A 225 -5.10 11.21 -9.76
C LYS A 225 -4.09 12.17 -9.10
N MET A 226 -4.30 12.54 -7.83
CA MET A 226 -3.33 13.35 -7.08
C MET A 226 -2.06 12.57 -6.73
N VAL A 227 -2.11 11.24 -6.63
CA VAL A 227 -0.95 10.42 -6.24
C VAL A 227 -0.70 9.27 -7.23
N ASP A 228 -0.95 9.49 -8.51
CA ASP A 228 -0.82 8.48 -9.58
C ASP A 228 0.64 8.22 -10.01
N ARG A 229 1.61 8.99 -9.52
CA ARG A 229 3.03 8.89 -9.86
C ARG A 229 3.88 9.12 -8.60
N PRO A 230 5.05 8.45 -8.48
CA PRO A 230 5.94 8.61 -7.31
C PRO A 230 6.32 10.06 -7.00
N TRP A 231 6.60 10.88 -8.02
CA TRP A 231 7.02 12.28 -7.82
C TRP A 231 5.93 13.17 -7.19
N LYS A 232 4.65 12.79 -7.30
CA LYS A 232 3.55 13.55 -6.66
C LYS A 232 3.51 13.38 -5.15
N MET A 233 4.35 12.52 -4.59
CA MET A 233 4.58 12.46 -3.15
C MET A 233 5.35 13.68 -2.63
N LEU A 234 6.08 14.41 -3.49
CA LEU A 234 6.79 15.63 -3.09
C LEU A 234 5.84 16.71 -2.53
N PRO A 235 4.79 17.17 -3.26
CA PRO A 235 3.86 18.13 -2.70
C PRO A 235 3.07 17.59 -1.49
N LEU A 236 2.79 16.28 -1.44
CA LEU A 236 2.18 15.67 -0.27
C LEU A 236 3.12 15.75 0.96
N GLY A 237 4.40 15.45 0.77
CA GLY A 237 5.42 15.57 1.80
C GLY A 237 5.52 17.00 2.32
N ILE A 238 5.45 18.01 1.45
CA ILE A 238 5.40 19.43 1.88
C ILE A 238 4.20 19.68 2.80
N LEU A 239 3.02 19.16 2.45
CA LEU A 239 1.82 19.34 3.27
C LEU A 239 1.96 18.64 4.64
N PHE A 240 2.60 17.48 4.68
CA PHE A 240 2.89 16.77 5.93
C PHE A 240 3.95 17.51 6.76
N GLY A 241 4.98 18.07 6.13
CA GLY A 241 6.02 18.87 6.78
C GLY A 241 5.53 20.18 7.37
N LEU A 242 4.36 20.67 6.98
CA LEU A 242 3.73 21.82 7.66
C LEU A 242 3.20 21.46 9.04
N GLY A 243 3.04 20.16 9.34
CA GLY A 243 2.44 19.68 10.57
C GLY A 243 3.12 20.15 11.84
N PHE A 244 4.44 20.38 11.92
CA PHE A 244 5.17 20.72 13.15
C PHE A 244 4.84 19.90 14.42
N ASP A 245 3.96 18.90 14.35
CA ASP A 245 3.37 18.17 15.47
C ASP A 245 4.30 17.03 15.91
N THR A 246 5.48 16.93 15.31
CA THR A 246 6.49 15.93 15.64
C THR A 246 7.54 16.53 16.56
N SER A 247 7.82 15.83 17.66
CA SER A 247 8.87 16.22 18.61
C SER A 247 10.25 16.34 17.94
N SER A 248 10.49 15.57 16.87
CA SER A 248 11.73 15.60 16.10
C SER A 248 11.93 16.90 15.30
N GLU A 249 10.86 17.41 14.67
CA GLU A 249 10.91 18.69 13.94
C GLU A 249 11.08 19.87 14.90
N ILE A 250 10.33 19.90 16.00
CA ILE A 250 10.48 20.93 17.04
C ILE A 250 11.90 20.90 17.63
N ALA A 251 12.46 19.70 17.87
CA ALA A 251 13.80 19.55 18.41
C ALA A 251 14.88 20.10 17.46
N ILE A 252 14.79 19.83 16.15
CA ILE A 252 15.78 20.36 15.21
C ILE A 252 15.67 21.88 15.03
N LEU A 253 14.46 22.43 15.05
CA LEU A 253 14.22 23.87 15.05
C LEU A 253 14.77 24.52 16.32
N GLY A 254 14.62 23.86 17.47
CA GLY A 254 15.25 24.26 18.73
C GLY A 254 16.78 24.27 18.66
N ILE A 255 17.40 23.23 18.09
CA ILE A 255 18.85 23.19 17.85
C ILE A 255 19.28 24.34 16.95
N ALA A 256 18.60 24.57 15.82
CA ALA A 256 18.92 25.66 14.89
C ALA A 256 18.80 27.04 15.58
N SER A 257 17.74 27.24 16.36
CA SER A 257 17.50 28.46 17.15
C SER A 257 18.60 28.74 18.17
N ILE A 258 18.97 27.73 18.97
CA ILE A 258 20.03 27.85 19.98
C ILE A 258 21.36 28.18 19.32
N GLN A 259 21.71 27.52 18.21
CA GLN A 259 22.97 27.76 17.52
C GLN A 259 23.01 29.13 16.85
N ALA A 260 21.88 29.62 16.33
CA ALA A 260 21.75 30.97 15.82
C ALA A 260 21.93 32.02 16.93
N ALA A 261 21.33 31.81 18.11
CA ALA A 261 21.49 32.69 19.26
C ALA A 261 22.94 32.74 19.78
N GLN A 262 23.72 31.67 19.59
CA GLN A 262 25.16 31.62 19.90
C GLN A 262 26.04 32.34 18.85
N GLY A 263 25.46 32.92 17.81
CA GLY A 263 26.20 33.62 16.75
C GLY A 263 26.83 32.68 15.71
N THR A 264 26.37 31.43 15.62
CA THR A 264 26.84 30.49 14.60
C THR A 264 26.43 30.98 13.22
N SER A 265 27.32 30.84 12.22
CA SER A 265 27.01 31.23 10.85
C SER A 265 25.81 30.45 10.30
N MET A 266 24.91 31.14 9.58
CA MET A 266 23.74 30.53 8.92
C MET A 266 24.11 29.32 8.06
N TRP A 267 25.23 29.41 7.32
CA TRP A 267 25.71 28.31 6.47
C TRP A 267 26.08 27.07 7.26
N VAL A 268 26.55 27.25 8.49
CA VAL A 268 26.90 26.15 9.37
C VAL A 268 25.65 25.54 9.99
N ILE A 269 24.64 26.35 10.33
CA ILE A 269 23.37 25.86 10.87
C ILE A 269 22.62 24.98 9.86
N LEU A 270 22.75 25.24 8.56
CA LEU A 270 22.16 24.41 7.49
C LEU A 270 22.65 22.95 7.46
N ILE A 271 23.73 22.62 8.17
CA ILE A 271 24.17 21.23 8.34
C ILE A 271 23.12 20.38 9.07
N PHE A 272 22.38 20.96 10.01
CA PHE A 272 21.40 20.26 10.82
C PHE A 272 20.24 19.74 9.98
N PRO A 273 19.47 20.60 9.27
CA PRO A 273 18.40 20.11 8.42
C PRO A 273 18.92 19.22 7.29
N ALA A 274 20.14 19.45 6.77
CA ALA A 274 20.73 18.56 5.76
C ALA A 274 20.97 17.13 6.28
N LEU A 275 21.50 16.99 7.50
CA LEU A 275 21.70 15.68 8.15
C LEU A 275 20.36 15.02 8.51
N PHE A 276 19.40 15.79 8.98
CA PHE A 276 18.04 15.33 9.25
C PHE A 276 17.37 14.80 7.98
N THR A 277 17.43 15.54 6.88
CA THR A 277 16.93 15.11 5.56
C THR A 277 17.65 13.86 5.08
N ALA A 278 18.97 13.75 5.26
CA ALA A 278 19.72 12.58 4.84
C ALA A 278 19.29 11.30 5.60
N GLY A 279 19.07 11.42 6.91
CA GLY A 279 18.54 10.34 7.75
C GLY A 279 17.12 9.96 7.37
N MET A 280 16.21 10.94 7.29
CA MET A 280 14.81 10.71 6.95
C MET A 280 14.66 10.05 5.57
N CYS A 281 15.33 10.60 4.55
CA CYS A 281 15.26 10.05 3.20
C CYS A 281 15.72 8.59 3.16
N LEU A 282 16.75 8.24 3.93
CA LEU A 282 17.29 6.88 3.95
C LEU A 282 16.24 5.87 4.41
N LEU A 283 15.57 6.14 5.53
CA LEU A 283 14.58 5.23 6.08
C LEU A 283 13.27 5.23 5.27
N ASP A 284 12.73 6.39 4.91
CA ASP A 284 11.50 6.49 4.10
C ASP A 284 11.65 5.78 2.75
N THR A 285 12.83 5.92 2.11
CA THR A 285 13.12 5.21 0.86
C THR A 285 13.29 3.71 1.08
N THR A 286 13.91 3.31 2.19
CA THR A 286 14.10 1.90 2.54
C THR A 286 12.76 1.22 2.84
N ASP A 287 11.84 1.90 3.53
CA ASP A 287 10.49 1.41 3.79
C ASP A 287 9.72 1.15 2.48
N GLY A 288 9.66 2.15 1.59
CA GLY A 288 9.00 1.98 0.28
C GLY A 288 9.63 0.87 -0.57
N ALA A 289 10.95 0.73 -0.53
CA ALA A 289 11.68 -0.33 -1.22
C ALA A 289 11.41 -1.72 -0.62
N LEU A 290 11.38 -1.83 0.71
CA LEU A 290 11.05 -3.06 1.44
C LEU A 290 9.63 -3.50 1.12
N MET A 291 8.68 -2.57 1.12
CA MET A 291 7.31 -2.84 0.71
C MET A 291 7.26 -3.37 -0.72
N MET A 292 7.96 -2.73 -1.67
CA MET A 292 8.00 -3.22 -3.05
C MET A 292 8.65 -4.60 -3.18
N ALA A 293 9.68 -4.89 -2.38
CA ALA A 293 10.33 -6.21 -2.32
C ALA A 293 9.38 -7.29 -1.80
N LEU A 294 8.61 -6.99 -0.74
CA LEU A 294 7.57 -7.89 -0.21
C LEU A 294 6.51 -8.25 -1.25
N TYR A 295 6.18 -7.34 -2.17
CA TYR A 295 5.21 -7.59 -3.26
C TYR A 295 5.81 -8.24 -4.51
N THR A 296 7.09 -7.98 -4.81
CA THR A 296 7.76 -8.48 -6.02
C THR A 296 8.44 -9.83 -5.80
N SER A 297 8.69 -10.20 -4.55
CA SER A 297 9.39 -11.44 -4.21
C SER A 297 8.69 -12.67 -4.81
N LYS A 298 9.46 -13.51 -5.49
CA LYS A 298 9.04 -14.73 -6.21
C LYS A 298 8.31 -15.80 -5.37
N ALA A 299 8.00 -15.52 -4.10
CA ALA A 299 7.15 -16.36 -3.26
C ALA A 299 5.71 -16.53 -3.80
N PHE A 300 5.30 -15.70 -4.77
CA PHE A 300 3.94 -15.69 -5.33
C PHE A 300 3.73 -16.52 -6.61
N SER A 301 4.72 -17.33 -7.04
CA SER A 301 4.63 -18.09 -8.31
C SER A 301 3.75 -19.35 -8.26
N ARG A 302 2.88 -19.52 -7.26
CA ARG A 302 2.02 -20.70 -7.13
C ARG A 302 0.60 -20.28 -6.77
N ASP A 303 -0.28 -20.35 -7.76
CA ASP A 303 -1.74 -20.24 -7.69
C ASP A 303 -2.35 -18.84 -7.52
N VAL A 304 -3.39 -18.57 -8.33
CA VAL A 304 -4.24 -17.36 -8.26
C VAL A 304 -4.84 -17.15 -6.87
N VAL A 305 -5.16 -18.23 -6.15
CA VAL A 305 -5.71 -18.18 -4.79
C VAL A 305 -4.67 -17.69 -3.78
N ALA A 306 -3.39 -18.02 -3.97
CA ALA A 306 -2.32 -17.52 -3.10
C ALA A 306 -2.16 -16.01 -3.27
N ILE A 307 -2.07 -15.56 -4.52
CA ILE A 307 -1.99 -14.14 -4.90
C ILE A 307 -3.11 -13.35 -4.22
N LEU A 308 -4.34 -13.81 -4.34
CA LEU A 308 -5.49 -13.12 -3.74
C LEU A 308 -5.48 -13.18 -2.20
N TYR A 309 -5.08 -14.30 -1.58
CA TYR A 309 -4.97 -14.40 -0.12
C TYR A 309 -3.97 -13.40 0.45
N TYR A 310 -2.77 -13.34 -0.13
CA TYR A 310 -1.73 -12.42 0.33
C TYR A 310 -2.12 -10.96 0.09
N SER A 311 -2.74 -10.64 -1.05
CA SER A 311 -3.28 -9.30 -1.30
C SER A 311 -4.35 -8.91 -0.27
N ILE A 312 -5.25 -9.83 0.11
CA ILE A 312 -6.27 -9.55 1.13
C ILE A 312 -5.65 -9.31 2.51
N VAL A 313 -4.74 -10.19 2.95
CA VAL A 313 -4.09 -10.06 4.26
C VAL A 313 -3.33 -8.74 4.34
N LEU A 314 -2.51 -8.46 3.32
CA LEU A 314 -1.68 -7.27 3.32
C LEU A 314 -2.52 -6.01 3.24
N THR A 315 -3.48 -5.92 2.31
CA THR A 315 -4.42 -4.78 2.23
C THR A 315 -5.22 -4.61 3.52
N GLY A 316 -5.64 -5.70 4.17
CA GLY A 316 -6.32 -5.68 5.46
C GLY A 316 -5.52 -4.99 6.56
N ILE A 317 -4.25 -5.33 6.70
CA ILE A 317 -3.36 -4.69 7.69
C ILE A 317 -3.22 -3.20 7.40
N THR A 318 -3.04 -2.80 6.14
CA THR A 318 -2.96 -1.35 5.83
C THR A 318 -4.21 -0.59 6.19
N VAL A 319 -5.39 -1.15 5.89
CA VAL A 319 -6.65 -0.48 6.19
C VAL A 319 -6.77 -0.31 7.71
N PHE A 320 -6.39 -1.34 8.48
CA PHE A 320 -6.36 -1.25 9.93
C PHE A 320 -5.39 -0.19 10.45
N VAL A 321 -4.13 -0.23 10.01
CA VAL A 321 -3.08 0.71 10.43
C VAL A 321 -3.44 2.14 10.04
N SER A 322 -3.84 2.39 8.79
CA SER A 322 -4.21 3.73 8.34
C SER A 322 -5.49 4.26 8.99
N ALA A 323 -6.45 3.39 9.34
CA ALA A 323 -7.59 3.80 10.16
C ALA A 323 -7.15 4.22 11.57
N PHE A 324 -6.30 3.41 12.21
CA PHE A 324 -5.77 3.71 13.55
C PHE A 324 -5.00 5.04 13.57
N ILE A 325 -4.08 5.23 12.64
CA ILE A 325 -3.30 6.47 12.54
C ILE A 325 -4.17 7.66 12.15
N GLY A 326 -5.08 7.50 11.20
CA GLY A 326 -6.03 8.55 10.82
C GLY A 326 -6.91 9.00 11.99
N ILE A 327 -7.35 8.07 12.84
CA ILE A 327 -8.10 8.40 14.06
C ILE A 327 -7.23 9.19 15.04
N ILE A 328 -5.99 8.74 15.30
CA ILE A 328 -5.07 9.47 16.18
C ILE A 328 -4.84 10.89 15.65
N GLN A 329 -4.68 11.05 14.34
CA GLN A 329 -4.41 12.35 13.73
C GLN A 329 -5.61 13.31 13.80
N VAL A 330 -6.84 12.78 13.72
CA VAL A 330 -8.06 13.56 13.99
C VAL A 330 -8.14 13.96 15.47
N LEU A 331 -7.80 13.06 16.39
CA LEU A 331 -7.78 13.38 17.81
C LEU A 331 -6.72 14.46 18.11
N SER A 332 -5.53 14.34 17.54
CA SER A 332 -4.47 15.37 17.63
C SER A 332 -4.98 16.70 17.11
N LEU A 333 -5.63 16.73 15.95
CA LEU A 333 -6.20 17.96 15.39
C LEU A 333 -7.23 18.63 16.32
N ILE A 334 -8.07 17.83 16.98
CA ILE A 334 -9.04 18.36 17.95
C ILE A 334 -8.30 18.94 19.16
N ASP A 335 -7.27 18.27 19.64
CA ASP A 335 -6.43 18.74 20.75
C ASP A 335 -5.80 20.11 20.45
N HIS A 336 -5.21 20.28 19.26
CA HIS A 336 -4.58 21.54 18.81
C HIS A 336 -5.55 22.72 18.63
N VAL A 337 -6.81 22.44 18.30
CA VAL A 337 -7.81 23.48 17.99
C VAL A 337 -8.66 23.84 19.21
N ALA A 338 -9.10 22.83 19.97
CA ALA A 338 -10.05 23.00 21.05
C ALA A 338 -9.40 23.13 22.44
N GLU A 339 -8.10 22.82 22.57
CA GLU A 339 -7.36 22.77 23.85
C GLU A 339 -8.20 22.20 25.01
N PRO A 340 -8.80 21.00 24.85
CA PRO A 340 -9.77 20.48 25.81
C PRO A 340 -9.09 19.92 27.08
N ASP A 341 -9.56 20.35 28.25
CA ASP A 341 -9.06 19.83 29.53
C ASP A 341 -9.56 18.40 29.81
N GLY A 342 -8.65 17.48 30.18
CA GLY A 342 -9.00 16.17 30.73
C GLY A 342 -7.94 15.08 30.51
N SER A 343 -7.99 14.03 31.35
CA SER A 343 -7.01 12.92 31.31
C SER A 343 -7.01 12.11 30.01
N PHE A 344 -8.12 12.13 29.26
CA PHE A 344 -8.17 11.55 27.92
C PHE A 344 -7.26 12.31 26.94
N TRP A 345 -7.30 13.64 26.97
CA TRP A 345 -6.54 14.52 26.08
C TRP A 345 -5.06 14.56 26.46
N GLU A 346 -4.73 14.48 27.75
CA GLU A 346 -3.36 14.21 28.20
C GLU A 346 -2.81 12.90 27.61
N GLY A 347 -3.65 11.86 27.50
CA GLY A 347 -3.30 10.60 26.83
C GLY A 347 -3.10 10.75 25.32
N VAL A 348 -3.88 11.60 24.64
CA VAL A 348 -3.70 11.93 23.21
C VAL A 348 -2.40 12.69 22.99
N GLY A 349 -2.08 13.67 23.84
CA GLY A 349 -0.80 14.37 23.81
C GLY A 349 0.39 13.43 24.04
N ALA A 350 0.29 12.53 25.03
CA ALA A 350 1.32 11.53 25.28
C ALA A 350 1.54 10.57 24.11
N ILE A 351 0.49 10.27 23.32
CA ILE A 351 0.62 9.48 22.09
C ILE A 351 1.49 10.20 21.05
N GLY A 352 1.44 11.53 20.98
CA GLY A 352 2.31 12.35 20.13
C GLY A 352 3.79 12.28 20.54
N ASP A 353 4.09 12.17 21.83
CA ASP A 353 5.48 12.06 22.32
C ASP A 353 6.13 10.72 21.94
N TYR A 354 5.34 9.65 21.86
CA TYR A 354 5.76 8.30 21.52
C TYR A 354 5.35 7.86 20.09
N TYR A 355 5.12 8.83 19.20
CA TYR A 355 4.61 8.57 17.86
C TYR A 355 5.54 7.68 17.02
N ASP A 356 6.85 7.80 17.23
CA ASP A 356 7.89 6.96 16.63
C ASP A 356 7.85 5.50 17.12
N ILE A 357 7.49 5.27 18.39
CA ILE A 357 7.29 3.93 18.93
C ILE A 357 6.08 3.27 18.26
N ILE A 358 5.01 4.03 18.03
CA ILE A 358 3.82 3.55 17.33
C ILE A 358 4.18 3.14 15.91
N GLY A 359 4.91 3.97 15.17
CA GLY A 359 5.35 3.62 13.83
C GLY A 359 6.32 2.44 13.80
N GLY A 360 7.26 2.35 14.75
CA GLY A 360 8.10 1.16 14.93
C GLY A 360 7.31 -0.13 15.18
N CYS A 361 6.26 -0.06 16.02
CA CYS A 361 5.34 -1.18 16.25
C CYS A 361 4.57 -1.56 14.98
N ILE A 362 4.19 -0.59 14.15
CA ILE A 362 3.51 -0.81 12.87
C ILE A 362 4.45 -1.52 11.88
N CYS A 363 5.70 -1.06 11.72
CA CYS A 363 6.70 -1.77 10.91
C CYS A 363 6.88 -3.21 11.39
N GLY A 364 6.99 -3.41 12.71
CA GLY A 364 7.05 -4.74 13.32
C GLY A 364 5.82 -5.60 13.00
N LEU A 365 4.63 -5.05 13.09
CA LEU A 365 3.37 -5.71 12.73
C LEU A 365 3.35 -6.12 11.25
N PHE A 366 3.80 -5.26 10.34
CA PHE A 366 3.88 -5.58 8.92
C PHE A 366 4.83 -6.75 8.65
N LEU A 367 5.99 -6.76 9.28
CA LEU A 367 6.94 -7.86 9.17
C LEU A 367 6.37 -9.16 9.76
N LEU A 368 5.80 -9.10 10.97
CA LEU A 368 5.25 -10.26 11.67
C LEU A 368 4.07 -10.88 10.91
N VAL A 369 3.11 -10.07 10.46
CA VAL A 369 1.94 -10.58 9.75
C VAL A 369 2.29 -10.94 8.31
N GLY A 370 3.19 -10.19 7.65
CA GLY A 370 3.71 -10.52 6.33
C GLY A 370 4.38 -11.89 6.30
N VAL A 371 5.37 -12.12 7.17
CA VAL A 371 6.05 -13.42 7.30
C VAL A 371 5.10 -14.50 7.84
N GLY A 372 4.28 -14.18 8.85
CA GLY A 372 3.29 -15.09 9.42
C GLY A 372 2.27 -15.59 8.41
N SER A 373 1.84 -14.74 7.47
CA SER A 373 0.90 -15.11 6.41
C SER A 373 1.44 -16.23 5.52
N VAL A 374 2.76 -16.25 5.26
CA VAL A 374 3.42 -17.30 4.47
C VAL A 374 3.36 -18.65 5.20
N LEU A 375 3.52 -18.65 6.52
CA LEU A 375 3.43 -19.85 7.35
C LEU A 375 1.99 -20.36 7.45
N VAL A 376 1.01 -19.45 7.56
CA VAL A 376 -0.42 -19.76 7.73
C VAL A 376 -1.10 -20.18 6.42
N TYR A 377 -0.55 -19.80 5.27
CA TYR A 377 -1.11 -20.12 3.95
C TYR A 377 -1.34 -21.62 3.74
N ARG A 378 -0.32 -22.46 4.02
CA ARG A 378 -0.41 -23.92 3.82
C ARG A 378 -1.52 -24.57 4.69
N PRO A 379 -1.59 -24.33 6.02
CA PRO A 379 -2.68 -24.80 6.85
C PRO A 379 -4.06 -24.31 6.40
N TRP A 380 -4.17 -23.04 5.99
CA TRP A 380 -5.43 -22.44 5.55
C TRP A 380 -5.95 -23.10 4.27
N ARG A 381 -5.10 -23.26 3.25
CA ARG A 381 -5.45 -23.93 2.00
C ARG A 381 -5.92 -25.38 2.24
N ARG A 382 -5.18 -26.14 3.06
CA ARG A 382 -5.57 -27.52 3.45
C ARG A 382 -6.93 -27.58 4.15
N ARG A 383 -7.26 -26.60 5.00
CA ARG A 383 -8.57 -26.55 5.68
C ARG A 383 -9.70 -26.21 4.71
N MET A 384 -9.43 -25.35 3.73
CA MET A 384 -10.40 -25.02 2.69
C MET A 384 -10.68 -26.22 1.80
N ASP A 385 -9.63 -26.91 1.34
CA ASP A 385 -9.74 -28.13 0.53
C ASP A 385 -10.58 -29.17 1.29
N LYS A 386 -10.30 -29.43 2.58
CA LYS A 386 -11.08 -30.35 3.41
C LYS A 386 -12.54 -29.94 3.63
N LYS A 387 -12.82 -28.64 3.76
CA LYS A 387 -14.22 -28.14 3.89
C LYS A 387 -14.98 -28.29 2.58
N ALA A 388 -14.30 -28.10 1.44
CA ALA A 388 -14.86 -28.32 0.12
C ALA A 388 -15.19 -29.80 -0.09
N ASP A 389 -14.25 -30.71 0.22
CA ASP A 389 -14.45 -32.15 0.11
C ASP A 389 -15.63 -32.64 0.98
N ARG A 390 -15.77 -32.11 2.21
CA ARG A 390 -16.91 -32.43 3.10
C ARG A 390 -18.26 -31.95 2.55
N ARG A 391 -18.31 -30.78 1.90
CA ARG A 391 -19.54 -30.26 1.29
C ARG A 391 -19.90 -31.01 0.02
N ALA A 392 -18.91 -31.40 -0.79
CA ALA A 392 -19.12 -32.24 -1.97
C ALA A 392 -19.64 -33.63 -1.59
N ALA A 393 -19.12 -34.23 -0.52
CA ALA A 393 -19.64 -35.48 0.05
C ALA A 393 -21.10 -35.33 0.52
N ALA A 394 -21.45 -34.22 1.17
CA ALA A 394 -22.82 -33.95 1.61
C ALA A 394 -23.81 -33.72 0.45
N SER A 395 -23.35 -33.21 -0.70
CA SER A 395 -24.20 -33.05 -1.89
C SER A 395 -24.29 -34.30 -2.78
N SER A 396 -23.48 -35.33 -2.51
CA SER A 396 -23.45 -36.60 -3.25
C SER A 396 -24.04 -37.77 -2.48
N GLU A 397 -24.52 -37.57 -1.24
CA GLU A 397 -25.40 -38.54 -0.58
C GLU A 397 -26.69 -38.69 -1.42
N PRO A 398 -27.04 -39.92 -1.86
CA PRO A 398 -28.30 -40.15 -2.56
C PRO A 398 -29.44 -39.74 -1.62
N GLN A 399 -30.35 -38.89 -2.10
CA GLN A 399 -31.66 -38.74 -1.47
C GLN A 399 -32.23 -40.15 -1.27
N SER A 400 -32.37 -40.56 -0.01
CA SER A 400 -33.02 -41.80 0.40
C SER A 400 -34.37 -41.91 -0.32
N PRO A 401 -34.75 -43.07 -0.89
CA PRO A 401 -36.07 -43.22 -1.49
C PRO A 401 -37.12 -42.93 -0.44
N ASP A 402 -38.00 -41.98 -0.75
CA ASP A 402 -39.09 -41.51 0.11
C ASP A 402 -39.99 -42.71 0.50
N PRO A 403 -40.06 -43.12 1.78
CA PRO A 403 -40.72 -44.36 2.16
C PRO A 403 -42.22 -44.14 2.44
N LEU A 404 -42.98 -43.45 1.58
CA LEU A 404 -44.44 -43.27 1.76
C LEU A 404 -45.23 -43.12 0.45
N LEU A 405 -45.03 -44.01 -0.52
CA LEU A 405 -46.05 -44.25 -1.56
C LEU A 405 -46.62 -45.66 -1.42
N PRO A 406 -47.90 -45.83 -1.00
CA PRO A 406 -48.53 -47.13 -1.01
C PRO A 406 -48.67 -47.62 -2.44
N GLN A 407 -48.15 -48.83 -2.68
CA GLN A 407 -48.32 -49.53 -3.94
C GLN A 407 -49.79 -49.89 -4.15
N ASN A 408 -50.18 -49.88 -5.42
CA ASN A 408 -51.30 -50.61 -6.01
C ASN A 408 -52.62 -49.83 -6.20
N GLU A 409 -52.79 -49.22 -7.38
CA GLU A 409 -54.06 -49.34 -8.12
C GLU A 409 -53.77 -49.51 -9.62
N ALA A 410 -54.51 -50.45 -10.20
CA ALA A 410 -54.31 -51.03 -11.50
C ALA A 410 -54.59 -50.05 -12.66
N ARG A 411 -53.76 -50.11 -13.71
CA ARG A 411 -54.05 -49.55 -15.02
C ARG A 411 -55.23 -50.29 -15.68
N PRO A 412 -56.25 -49.61 -16.21
CA PRO A 412 -57.07 -50.18 -17.27
C PRO A 412 -56.38 -50.01 -18.64
N PRO A 413 -56.65 -50.91 -19.61
CA PRO A 413 -55.87 -51.02 -20.83
C PRO A 413 -56.25 -49.97 -21.88
N SER A 414 -55.24 -49.55 -22.64
CA SER A 414 -55.36 -48.81 -23.88
C SER A 414 -56.09 -49.65 -24.93
N TYR A 415 -57.13 -49.07 -25.54
CA TYR A 415 -57.58 -49.46 -26.87
C TYR A 415 -57.46 -48.25 -27.79
N GLY A 416 -56.79 -48.46 -28.93
CA GLY A 416 -56.57 -47.45 -29.95
C GLY A 416 -57.62 -47.47 -31.05
N ALA A 417 -57.36 -46.56 -32.00
CA ALA A 417 -57.83 -46.52 -33.38
C ALA A 417 -59.29 -46.08 -33.66
N ALA A 418 -59.34 -44.88 -34.25
CA ALA A 418 -59.86 -44.63 -35.60
C ALA A 418 -61.33 -44.17 -35.79
N ASP A 419 -61.39 -43.07 -36.55
CA ASP A 419 -62.31 -42.75 -37.65
C ASP A 419 -63.54 -41.84 -37.46
N THR A 420 -63.65 -40.96 -38.46
CA THR A 420 -64.82 -40.22 -39.00
C THR A 420 -65.17 -38.82 -38.44
N GLU A 421 -64.47 -37.79 -38.96
CA GLU A 421 -64.94 -36.71 -39.89
C GLU A 421 -66.42 -36.20 -39.86
N PRO A 422 -66.77 -35.06 -40.51
CA PRO A 422 -66.68 -33.66 -40.05
C PRO A 422 -68.03 -32.89 -40.14
N ARG A 423 -68.07 -31.61 -39.68
CA ARG A 423 -68.96 -30.47 -40.09
C ARG A 423 -69.15 -29.50 -38.91
N ASP A 424 -69.31 -28.18 -39.02
CA ASP A 424 -69.26 -27.19 -40.09
C ASP A 424 -69.44 -25.80 -39.41
N LYS A 425 -69.15 -24.73 -40.16
CA LYS A 425 -69.54 -23.31 -40.01
C LYS A 425 -68.71 -22.33 -39.16
N LYS A 426 -67.82 -21.67 -39.93
CA LYS A 426 -67.84 -20.25 -40.34
C LYS A 426 -67.46 -19.12 -39.32
N PRO A 427 -66.97 -17.99 -39.86
CA PRO A 427 -65.92 -17.15 -39.27
C PRO A 427 -66.39 -15.73 -38.95
N ASP A 428 -65.56 -14.96 -38.28
CA ASP A 428 -65.43 -13.49 -38.40
C ASP A 428 -64.04 -13.15 -37.80
N ALA A 429 -63.00 -12.86 -38.57
CA ALA A 429 -62.71 -11.65 -39.33
C ALA A 429 -62.31 -10.44 -38.46
N VAL A 430 -61.29 -9.71 -38.97
CA VAL A 430 -60.88 -8.31 -38.62
C VAL A 430 -60.04 -8.17 -37.34
N THR A 431 -58.85 -7.55 -37.25
CA THR A 431 -57.99 -6.80 -38.18
C THR A 431 -56.65 -6.45 -37.48
N THR A 432 -55.55 -6.57 -38.23
CA THR A 432 -54.22 -5.90 -38.20
C THR A 432 -53.64 -5.27 -36.91
N THR A 433 -52.47 -5.80 -36.49
CA THR A 433 -51.11 -5.18 -36.37
C THR A 433 -50.92 -3.64 -36.38
N PRO A 434 -49.70 -3.11 -36.15
CA PRO A 434 -48.94 -2.93 -34.90
C PRO A 434 -48.48 -1.44 -34.73
N VAL A 435 -47.89 -1.05 -33.59
CA VAL A 435 -46.69 -0.17 -33.45
C VAL A 435 -46.15 -0.36 -32.04
#